data_AF-A0A941N9T6-F1
#
_entry.id   AF-A0A941N9T6-F1
#
_cell.length_a   1.000
_cell.length_b   1.000
_cell.length_c   1.000
_cell.angle_alpha   90.00
_cell.angle_beta   90.00
_cell.angle_gamma   90.00
#
_symmetry.space_group_name_H-M   'P 1'
#
loop_
_entity.id
_entity.type
_entity.pdbx_description
1 polymer ?
#
loop_
_entity_poly.entity_id
_entity_poly.type
_entity_poly.pdbx_seq_one_letter_code
_entity_poly.pdbx_strand_id
1 'polypeptide(L)'
;MRLRGLLYGTAALAALCAPAYADDAAIEKRLDAMQKMIEAQQHQIETQNAEIRSLRSTLKKKGVRVETAAAQSSAEPAPAPVEEQVQQQQVRLGDLERKVDAQGEELHKQSDSVWSYKNGRPVISSRDGRTTLAIRALGQFDAAYYMQSAKAAALPAANGPDLSSGSNIRRAQIGIRGTLFGDWAYNMNYDFGGAAN
;
A
#
# COMPACT_ATOMS: atom_id res chain seq x y z
N MET A 1 10.09 39.61 23.83
CA MET A 1 10.20 38.97 22.51
C MET A 1 9.95 37.48 22.70
N ARG A 2 8.84 36.95 22.13
CA ARG A 2 8.81 35.89 21.08
C ARG A 2 9.44 34.55 21.55
N LEU A 3 8.83 33.37 21.49
CA LEU A 3 7.65 32.86 20.80
C LEU A 3 7.21 31.55 21.51
N ARG A 4 5.94 31.19 21.36
CA ARG A 4 5.28 29.97 21.86
C ARG A 4 5.70 28.74 21.04
N GLY A 5 5.83 27.58 21.67
CA GLY A 5 6.14 26.31 21.01
C GLY A 5 5.53 25.08 21.71
N LEU A 6 4.40 24.64 21.16
CA LEU A 6 3.82 23.29 21.16
C LEU A 6 3.69 22.48 22.47
N LEU A 7 2.47 22.54 23.02
CA LEU A 7 1.77 21.39 23.61
C LEU A 7 0.94 20.69 22.51
N TYR A 8 0.48 19.47 22.79
CA TYR A 8 -0.36 18.56 21.97
C TYR A 8 0.39 17.48 21.16
N GLY A 9 1.10 16.60 21.87
CA GLY A 9 1.20 15.20 21.48
C GLY A 9 0.13 14.41 22.23
N THR A 10 -0.78 13.75 21.49
CA THR A 10 -1.60 12.55 21.81
C THR A 10 -2.98 12.65 21.15
N ALA A 11 -3.09 12.24 19.89
CA ALA A 11 -4.33 11.72 19.29
C ALA A 11 -4.04 11.23 17.86
N ALA A 12 -3.52 10.00 17.72
CA ALA A 12 -3.58 9.26 16.45
C ALA A 12 -3.41 7.76 16.73
N LEU A 13 -4.39 7.19 17.45
CA LEU A 13 -4.54 5.75 17.60
C LEU A 13 -5.93 5.37 17.05
N ALA A 14 -6.05 5.27 15.72
CA ALA A 14 -7.14 4.58 15.05
C ALA A 14 -6.82 4.40 13.55
N ALA A 15 -7.10 3.21 13.03
CA ALA A 15 -7.21 2.84 11.60
C ALA A 15 -5.96 2.36 10.83
N LEU A 16 -5.22 1.38 11.37
CA LEU A 16 -4.37 0.49 10.55
C LEU A 16 -4.83 -0.96 10.73
N CYS A 17 -5.84 -1.38 9.96
CA CYS A 17 -6.08 -2.76 9.49
C CYS A 17 -7.48 -2.86 8.83
N ALA A 18 -7.55 -2.50 7.56
CA ALA A 18 -8.51 -3.04 6.62
C ALA A 18 -7.74 -3.28 5.31
N PRO A 19 -8.04 -4.34 4.53
CA PRO A 19 -7.44 -4.51 3.22
C PRO A 19 -7.71 -3.25 2.42
N ALA A 20 -6.65 -2.59 1.95
CA ALA A 20 -6.76 -1.43 1.08
C ALA A 20 -7.29 -1.92 -0.28
N TYR A 21 -8.60 -2.12 -0.36
CA TYR A 21 -9.31 -1.81 -1.58
C TYR A 21 -8.97 -0.34 -1.83
N ALA A 22 -8.12 -0.07 -2.81
CA ALA A 22 -7.87 1.28 -3.27
C ALA A 22 -9.24 1.87 -3.61
N ASP A 23 -9.62 2.94 -2.90
CA ASP A 23 -10.92 3.58 -3.05
C ASP A 23 -10.96 4.19 -4.45
N ASP A 24 -11.60 3.52 -5.41
CA ASP A 24 -11.71 3.98 -6.81
C ASP A 24 -12.23 5.43 -6.85
N ALA A 25 -13.11 5.80 -5.90
CA ALA A 25 -13.62 7.16 -5.75
C ALA A 25 -12.53 8.18 -5.37
N ALA A 26 -11.48 7.78 -4.66
CA ALA A 26 -10.33 8.63 -4.36
C ALA A 26 -9.41 8.80 -5.57
N ILE A 27 -9.30 7.77 -6.42
CA ILE A 27 -8.55 7.81 -7.69
C ILE A 27 -9.27 8.73 -8.69
N GLU A 28 -10.59 8.57 -8.84
CA GLU A 28 -11.42 9.43 -9.70
C GLU A 28 -11.34 10.90 -9.28
N LYS A 29 -11.45 11.21 -7.98
CA LYS A 29 -11.28 12.58 -7.48
C LYS A 29 -9.90 13.17 -7.80
N ARG A 30 -8.86 12.35 -7.78
CA ARG A 30 -7.50 12.79 -8.12
C ARG A 30 -7.37 13.03 -9.62
N LEU A 31 -7.98 12.21 -10.46
CA LEU A 31 -8.04 12.41 -11.91
C LEU A 31 -8.78 13.70 -12.26
N ASP A 32 -9.95 13.94 -11.66
CA ASP A 32 -10.71 15.19 -11.86
C ASP A 32 -9.92 16.44 -11.42
N ALA A 33 -9.19 16.33 -10.30
CA ALA A 33 -8.34 17.41 -9.82
C ALA A 33 -7.16 17.68 -10.76
N MET A 34 -6.55 16.64 -11.33
CA MET A 34 -5.49 16.77 -12.33
C MET A 34 -6.02 17.37 -13.64
N GLN A 35 -7.19 16.93 -14.10
CA GLN A 35 -7.86 17.47 -15.29
C GLN A 35 -8.08 19.00 -15.17
N LYS A 36 -8.64 19.44 -14.03
CA LYS A 36 -8.86 20.87 -13.75
C LYS A 36 -7.56 21.67 -13.68
N MET A 37 -6.48 21.07 -13.19
CA MET A 37 -5.17 21.72 -13.15
C MET A 37 -4.61 21.92 -14.57
N ILE A 38 -4.78 20.94 -15.46
CA ILE A 38 -4.37 21.05 -16.87
C ILE A 38 -5.14 22.17 -17.57
N GLU A 39 -6.45 22.24 -17.38
CA GLU A 39 -7.29 23.30 -17.95
C GLU A 39 -6.87 24.69 -17.44
N ALA A 40 -6.58 24.81 -16.14
CA ALA A 40 -6.08 26.06 -15.56
C ALA A 40 -4.72 26.48 -16.13
N GLN A 41 -3.81 25.52 -16.35
CA GLN A 41 -2.51 25.79 -16.97
C GLN A 41 -2.66 26.22 -18.43
N GLN A 42 -3.54 25.58 -19.20
CA GLN A 42 -3.82 25.98 -20.60
C GLN A 42 -4.34 27.42 -20.67
N HIS A 43 -5.28 27.79 -19.81
CA HIS A 43 -5.80 29.15 -19.74
C HIS A 43 -4.71 30.18 -19.39
N GLN A 44 -3.79 29.83 -18.48
CA GLN A 44 -2.67 30.70 -18.13
C GLN A 44 -1.70 30.90 -19.30
N ILE A 45 -1.42 29.84 -20.08
CA ILE A 45 -0.58 29.92 -21.29
C ILE A 45 -1.23 30.80 -22.35
N GLU A 46 -2.54 30.66 -22.58
CA GLU A 46 -3.27 31.49 -23.53
C GLU A 46 -3.23 32.98 -23.14
N THR A 47 -3.41 33.26 -21.85
CA THR A 47 -3.34 34.62 -21.30
C THR A 47 -1.96 35.23 -21.49
N GLN A 48 -0.89 34.49 -21.17
CA GLN A 48 0.49 34.94 -21.38
C GLN A 48 0.80 35.17 -22.86
N ASN A 49 0.30 34.31 -23.76
CA ASN A 49 0.48 34.48 -25.20
C ASN A 49 -0.27 35.69 -25.75
N ALA A 50 -1.42 36.05 -25.19
CA ALA A 50 -2.14 37.27 -25.54
C ALA A 50 -1.38 38.52 -25.07
N GLU A 51 -0.79 38.48 -23.88
CA GLU A 51 0.02 39.56 -23.32
C GLU A 51 1.33 39.76 -24.11
N ILE A 52 2.05 38.68 -24.45
CA ILE A 52 3.25 38.76 -25.30
C ILE A 52 2.90 39.38 -26.66
N ARG A 53 1.74 39.03 -27.24
CA ARG A 53 1.27 39.63 -28.51
C ARG A 53 0.99 41.12 -28.36
N SER A 54 0.34 41.54 -27.28
CA SER A 54 0.05 42.96 -27.04
C SER A 54 1.33 43.77 -26.80
N LEU A 55 2.29 43.24 -26.03
CA LEU A 55 3.61 43.82 -25.80
C LEU A 55 4.42 43.93 -27.11
N ARG A 56 4.43 42.88 -27.94
CA ARG A 56 5.07 42.93 -29.26
C ARG A 56 4.44 44.00 -30.17
N SER A 57 3.10 44.12 -30.14
CA SER A 57 2.40 45.12 -30.97
C SER A 57 2.67 46.56 -30.52
N THR A 58 2.81 46.79 -29.21
CA THR A 58 3.10 48.11 -28.64
C THR A 58 4.56 48.50 -28.86
N LEU A 59 5.50 47.56 -28.74
CA LEU A 59 6.91 47.75 -29.11
C LEU A 59 7.06 48.11 -30.61
N LYS A 60 6.34 47.40 -31.49
CA LYS A 60 6.32 47.69 -32.94
C LYS A 60 5.76 49.09 -33.26
N LYS A 61 4.71 49.52 -32.56
CA LYS A 61 4.11 50.87 -32.73
C LYS A 61 5.02 51.99 -32.21
N LYS A 62 5.84 51.73 -31.18
CA LYS A 62 6.80 52.71 -30.63
C LYS A 62 8.10 52.82 -31.44
N GLY A 63 8.19 52.18 -32.61
CA GLY A 63 9.37 52.24 -33.47
C GLY A 63 10.60 51.54 -32.90
N VAL A 64 10.44 50.78 -31.80
CA VAL A 64 11.51 49.97 -31.23
C VAL A 64 11.64 48.73 -32.09
N ARG A 65 12.69 48.68 -32.91
CA ARG A 65 13.06 47.48 -33.65
C ARG A 65 13.43 46.41 -32.62
N VAL A 66 12.60 45.39 -32.47
CA VAL A 66 13.04 44.14 -31.84
C VAL A 66 13.98 43.49 -32.85
N GLU A 67 15.24 43.88 -32.79
CA GLU A 67 16.31 43.17 -33.48
C GLU A 67 16.36 41.78 -32.86
N THR A 68 16.02 40.77 -33.66
CA THR A 68 16.51 39.41 -33.42
C THR A 68 18.03 39.52 -33.38
N ALA A 69 18.59 39.46 -32.18
CA ALA A 69 20.03 39.43 -31.97
C ALA A 69 20.57 38.11 -32.55
N ALA A 70 20.94 38.17 -33.83
CA ALA A 70 21.79 37.19 -34.47
C ALA A 70 22.91 37.98 -35.18
N ALA A 71 24.15 37.67 -34.75
CA ALA A 71 25.45 38.19 -35.20
C ALA A 71 25.88 39.50 -34.51
N GLN A 72 26.98 39.59 -33.71
CA GLN A 72 28.18 38.76 -33.57
C GLN A 72 28.84 38.99 -32.18
N SER A 73 29.23 37.92 -31.46
CA SER A 73 30.57 37.68 -30.87
C SER A 73 30.53 36.51 -29.88
N SER A 74 31.34 35.49 -30.16
CA SER A 74 31.79 34.34 -29.35
C SER A 74 31.13 33.97 -28.00
N ALA A 75 30.59 32.73 -27.99
CA ALA A 75 30.46 31.80 -26.86
C ALA A 75 29.39 32.06 -25.79
N GLU A 76 28.12 32.00 -26.17
CA GLU A 76 27.04 31.52 -25.29
C GLU A 76 25.88 31.01 -26.17
N PRO A 77 25.25 29.85 -25.90
CA PRO A 77 24.20 29.33 -26.79
C PRO A 77 23.00 30.27 -26.73
N ALA A 78 22.53 30.71 -27.91
CA ALA A 78 21.33 31.53 -28.05
C ALA A 78 20.16 30.93 -27.26
N PRO A 79 19.30 31.75 -26.60
CA PRO A 79 18.10 31.22 -25.95
C PRO A 79 17.24 30.59 -27.04
N ALA A 80 17.16 29.26 -27.02
CA ALA A 80 16.29 28.47 -27.87
C ALA A 80 14.93 29.17 -28.02
N PRO A 81 14.40 29.36 -29.25
CA PRO A 81 13.10 29.97 -29.45
C PRO A 81 12.09 29.24 -28.56
N VAL A 82 11.16 29.96 -27.95
CA VAL A 82 10.17 29.40 -27.02
C VAL A 82 9.48 28.14 -27.59
N GLU A 83 9.38 28.06 -28.92
CA GLU A 83 8.94 26.88 -29.68
C GLU A 83 9.78 25.62 -29.43
N GLU A 84 11.11 25.71 -29.39
CA GLU A 84 11.99 24.59 -29.03
C GLU A 84 11.81 24.19 -27.56
N GLN A 85 11.58 25.14 -26.65
CA GLN A 85 11.30 24.83 -25.25
C GLN A 85 9.96 24.11 -25.09
N VAL A 86 8.92 24.53 -25.82
CA VAL A 86 7.62 23.85 -25.84
C VAL A 86 7.74 22.44 -26.43
N GLN A 87 8.49 22.27 -27.51
CA GLN A 87 8.75 20.94 -28.09
C GLN A 87 9.52 20.04 -27.12
N GLN A 88 10.55 20.57 -26.45
CA GLN A 88 11.29 19.83 -25.43
C GLN A 88 10.43 19.46 -24.22
N GLN A 89 9.47 20.31 -23.83
CA GLN A 89 8.51 20.00 -22.78
C GLN A 89 7.54 18.90 -23.20
N GLN A 90 7.01 18.94 -24.43
CA GLN A 90 6.14 17.89 -24.97
C GLN A 90 6.84 16.53 -25.02
N VAL A 91 8.11 16.51 -25.47
CA VAL A 91 8.93 15.27 -25.45
C VAL A 91 9.12 14.77 -24.01
N ARG A 92 9.42 15.67 -23.06
CA ARG A 92 9.58 15.30 -21.64
C ARG A 92 8.30 14.74 -21.03
N LEU A 93 7.14 15.31 -21.37
CA LEU A 93 5.83 14.83 -20.92
C LEU A 93 5.56 13.43 -21.46
N GLY A 94 5.78 13.20 -22.76
CA GLY A 94 5.62 11.88 -23.36
C GLY A 94 6.59 10.84 -22.79
N ASP A 95 7.83 11.22 -22.48
CA ASP A 95 8.79 10.33 -21.80
C ASP A 95 8.39 10.03 -20.35
N LEU A 96 7.80 11.00 -19.65
CA LEU A 96 7.33 10.82 -18.28
C LEU A 96 6.09 9.92 -18.24
N GLU A 97 5.15 10.11 -19.18
CA GLU A 97 3.97 9.26 -19.36
C GLU A 97 4.38 7.80 -19.59
N ARG A 98 5.31 7.54 -20.52
CA ARG A 98 5.86 6.20 -20.74
C ARG A 98 6.52 5.60 -19.49
N LYS A 99 7.21 6.41 -18.68
CA LYS A 99 7.82 5.93 -17.41
C LYS A 99 6.76 5.59 -16.36
N VAL A 100 5.70 6.39 -16.27
CA VAL A 100 4.57 6.14 -15.36
C VAL A 100 3.85 4.86 -15.77
N ASP A 101 3.58 4.68 -17.06
CA ASP A 101 2.94 3.46 -17.59
C ASP A 101 3.80 2.23 -17.33
N ALA A 102 5.10 2.30 -17.63
CA ALA A 102 6.04 1.21 -17.37
C ALA A 102 6.16 0.88 -15.87
N GLN A 103 6.12 1.90 -15.00
CA GLN A 103 6.13 1.71 -13.55
C GLN A 103 4.82 1.11 -13.04
N GLY A 104 3.67 1.51 -13.61
CA GLY A 104 2.36 0.92 -13.30
C GLY A 104 2.29 -0.57 -13.66
N GLU A 105 2.75 -0.93 -14.85
CA GLU A 105 2.85 -2.32 -15.31
C GLU A 105 3.74 -3.17 -14.40
N GLU A 106 4.88 -2.64 -13.94
CA GLU A 106 5.77 -3.36 -13.03
C GLU A 106 5.14 -3.55 -11.64
N LEU A 107 4.47 -2.52 -11.11
CA LEU A 107 3.73 -2.62 -9.85
C LEU A 107 2.58 -3.63 -9.94
N HIS A 108 1.88 -3.69 -11.07
CA HIS A 108 0.83 -4.69 -11.32
C HIS A 108 1.39 -6.11 -11.34
N LYS A 109 2.50 -6.36 -12.05
CA LYS A 109 3.16 -7.67 -12.07
C LYS A 109 3.69 -8.08 -10.69
N GLN A 110 4.10 -7.11 -9.89
CA GLN A 110 4.55 -7.33 -8.51
C GLN A 110 3.37 -7.63 -7.56
N SER A 111 2.16 -7.16 -7.90
CA SER A 111 0.94 -7.35 -7.10
C SER A 111 0.24 -8.70 -7.30
N ASP A 112 0.64 -9.48 -8.30
CA ASP A 112 0.10 -10.82 -8.51
C ASP A 112 0.38 -11.72 -7.29
N SER A 113 -0.68 -12.37 -6.79
CA SER A 113 -0.59 -13.29 -5.68
C SER A 113 -0.46 -14.74 -6.16
N VAL A 114 0.44 -15.48 -5.52
CA VAL A 114 0.71 -16.89 -5.79
C VAL A 114 0.12 -17.72 -4.66
N TRP A 115 -0.75 -18.66 -5.01
CA TRP A 115 -1.28 -19.65 -4.08
C TRP A 115 -0.50 -20.95 -4.16
N SER A 116 -0.27 -21.58 -3.02
CA SER A 116 0.35 -22.91 -2.94
C SER A 116 -0.27 -23.74 -1.82
N TYR A 117 -0.24 -25.05 -1.97
CA TYR A 117 -0.70 -25.99 -0.96
C TYR A 117 0.32 -27.12 -0.82
N LYS A 118 0.98 -27.20 0.33
CA LYS A 118 1.97 -28.24 0.63
C LYS A 118 1.80 -28.75 2.05
N ASN A 119 1.82 -30.07 2.23
CA ASN A 119 1.72 -30.73 3.53
C ASN A 119 0.52 -30.27 4.37
N GLY A 120 -0.66 -30.16 3.75
CA GLY A 120 -1.87 -29.74 4.45
C GLY A 120 -1.95 -28.24 4.76
N ARG A 121 -1.01 -27.43 4.26
CA ARG A 121 -0.92 -25.99 4.58
C ARG A 121 -1.11 -25.14 3.31
N PRO A 122 -2.25 -24.44 3.19
CA PRO A 122 -2.42 -23.43 2.16
C PRO A 122 -1.60 -22.19 2.51
N VAL A 123 -0.92 -21.64 1.51
CA VAL A 123 -0.10 -20.43 1.62
C VAL A 123 -0.38 -19.54 0.43
N ILE A 124 -0.69 -18.28 0.70
CA ILE A 124 -0.76 -17.20 -0.29
C ILE A 124 0.50 -16.36 -0.11
N SER A 125 1.19 -16.04 -1.21
CA SER A 125 2.38 -15.19 -1.21
C SER A 125 2.26 -14.14 -2.29
N SER A 126 2.82 -12.95 -2.09
CA SER A 126 3.11 -12.05 -3.21
C SER A 126 4.11 -12.72 -4.16
N ARG A 127 4.11 -12.33 -5.44
CA ARG A 127 5.06 -12.83 -6.45
C ARG A 127 6.52 -12.65 -6.03
N ASP A 128 6.82 -11.53 -5.36
CA ASP A 128 8.15 -11.19 -4.85
C ASP A 128 8.52 -11.89 -3.52
N GLY A 129 7.59 -12.65 -2.94
CA GLY A 129 7.78 -13.40 -1.69
C GLY A 129 7.91 -12.56 -0.43
N ARG A 130 7.79 -11.23 -0.53
CA ARG A 130 7.93 -10.31 0.63
C ARG A 130 6.74 -10.41 1.58
N THR A 131 5.56 -10.73 1.06
CA THR A 131 4.34 -10.87 1.84
C THR A 131 3.81 -12.30 1.74
N THR A 132 3.56 -12.93 2.88
CA THR A 132 3.05 -14.30 2.95
C THR A 132 1.92 -14.40 3.97
N LEU A 133 0.98 -15.31 3.71
CA LEU A 133 -0.10 -15.71 4.61
C LEU A 133 -0.27 -17.22 4.51
N ALA A 134 -0.10 -17.91 5.63
CA ALA A 134 -0.31 -19.34 5.76
C ALA A 134 -1.37 -19.62 6.81
N ILE A 135 -2.38 -20.41 6.44
CA ILE A 135 -3.43 -20.84 7.36
C ILE A 135 -3.01 -22.15 8.02
N ARG A 136 -3.28 -22.29 9.32
CA ARG A 136 -2.96 -23.47 10.11
C ARG A 136 -4.17 -23.91 10.92
N ALA A 137 -4.34 -25.21 11.05
CA ALA A 137 -5.30 -25.81 11.97
C ALA A 137 -4.66 -27.00 12.69
N LEU A 138 -5.03 -27.22 13.95
CA LEU A 138 -4.65 -28.40 14.73
C LEU A 138 -5.86 -28.86 15.55
N GLY A 139 -6.30 -30.09 15.30
CA GLY A 139 -7.26 -30.79 16.15
C GLY A 139 -6.53 -31.85 16.98
N GLN A 140 -6.77 -31.88 18.28
CA GLN A 140 -6.38 -32.97 19.18
C GLN A 140 -7.62 -33.43 19.93
N PHE A 141 -7.98 -34.68 19.70
CA PHE A 141 -9.07 -35.36 20.37
C PHE A 141 -8.50 -36.55 21.14
N ASP A 142 -8.87 -36.64 22.41
CA ASP A 142 -8.52 -37.73 23.30
C ASP A 142 -9.78 -38.47 23.72
N ALA A 143 -9.68 -39.79 23.81
CA ALA A 143 -10.67 -40.63 24.45
C ALA A 143 -9.93 -41.58 25.39
N ALA A 144 -10.40 -41.68 26.62
CA ALA A 144 -9.81 -42.52 27.64
C ALA A 144 -10.89 -43.34 28.34
N TYR A 145 -10.56 -44.60 28.56
CA TYR A 145 -11.36 -45.53 29.33
C TYR A 145 -10.51 -46.09 30.46
N TYR A 146 -11.05 -46.04 31.67
CA TYR A 146 -10.38 -46.52 32.86
C TYR A 146 -11.19 -47.66 33.47
N MET A 147 -10.49 -48.72 33.86
CA MET A 147 -11.08 -49.82 34.61
C MET A 147 -10.60 -49.75 36.04
N GLN A 148 -11.53 -49.80 36.99
CA GLN A 148 -11.21 -49.97 38.40
C GLN A 148 -11.79 -51.30 38.91
N SER A 149 -11.05 -51.99 39.76
CA SER A 149 -11.54 -53.22 40.39
C SER A 149 -12.64 -52.88 41.41
N ALA A 150 -13.55 -53.82 41.64
CA ALA A 150 -14.59 -53.68 42.68
C ALA A 150 -14.01 -53.42 44.08
N LYS A 151 -12.78 -53.91 44.35
CA LYS A 151 -12.08 -53.63 45.62
C LYS A 151 -11.62 -52.18 45.74
N ALA A 152 -11.20 -51.57 44.63
CA ALA A 152 -10.80 -50.16 44.60
C ALA A 152 -12.02 -49.23 44.73
N ALA A 153 -13.12 -49.57 44.05
CA ALA A 153 -14.39 -48.82 44.13
C ALA A 153 -15.06 -48.88 45.52
N ALA A 154 -14.72 -49.87 46.35
CA ALA A 154 -15.23 -50.02 47.70
C ALA A 154 -14.46 -49.20 48.76
N LEU A 155 -13.32 -48.60 48.40
CA LEU A 155 -12.57 -47.73 49.29
C LEU A 155 -13.25 -46.36 49.42
N PRO A 156 -13.05 -45.62 50.53
CA PRO A 156 -13.45 -44.22 50.60
C PRO A 156 -12.85 -43.42 49.44
N ALA A 157 -13.56 -42.40 48.92
CA ALA A 157 -13.14 -41.63 47.74
C ALA A 157 -11.72 -41.03 47.85
N ALA A 158 -11.24 -40.76 49.07
CA ALA A 158 -9.86 -40.32 49.32
C ALA A 158 -8.78 -41.36 48.95
N ASN A 159 -9.14 -42.65 48.96
CA ASN A 159 -8.24 -43.79 48.73
C ASN A 159 -8.62 -44.63 47.50
N GLY A 160 -9.81 -44.41 46.93
CA GLY A 160 -10.29 -45.05 45.70
C GLY A 160 -11.30 -44.15 44.99
N PRO A 161 -10.86 -43.00 44.44
CA PRO A 161 -11.74 -42.13 43.69
C PRO A 161 -12.23 -42.85 42.43
N ASP A 162 -13.49 -42.61 42.07
CA ASP A 162 -14.06 -43.19 40.85
C ASP A 162 -13.35 -42.65 39.61
N LEU A 163 -12.79 -43.54 38.79
CA LEU A 163 -12.07 -43.16 37.59
C LEU A 163 -13.06 -42.80 36.48
N SER A 164 -13.10 -41.51 36.13
CA SER A 164 -13.97 -41.01 35.07
C SER A 164 -13.38 -41.32 33.69
N SER A 165 -14.10 -42.15 32.94
CA SER A 165 -13.86 -42.32 31.50
C SER A 165 -14.49 -41.17 30.73
N GLY A 166 -13.95 -40.84 29.56
CA GLY A 166 -14.49 -39.73 28.79
C GLY A 166 -13.72 -39.42 27.52
N SER A 167 -14.14 -38.35 26.86
CA SER A 167 -13.47 -37.79 25.70
C SER A 167 -13.25 -36.30 25.89
N ASN A 168 -12.19 -35.76 25.27
CA ASN A 168 -11.79 -34.37 25.41
C ASN A 168 -11.21 -33.87 24.08
N ILE A 169 -11.63 -32.68 23.65
CA ILE A 169 -10.92 -31.93 22.61
C ILE A 169 -9.87 -31.07 23.29
N ARG A 170 -8.66 -31.62 23.44
CA ARG A 170 -7.55 -30.94 24.12
C ARG A 170 -7.12 -29.68 23.38
N ARG A 171 -7.12 -29.73 22.04
CA ARG A 171 -6.78 -28.58 21.20
C ARG A 171 -7.70 -28.52 20.01
N ALA A 172 -8.22 -27.33 19.76
CA ALA A 172 -8.91 -27.01 18.53
C ALA A 172 -8.36 -25.65 18.10
N GLN A 173 -7.18 -25.66 17.48
CA GLN A 173 -6.48 -24.44 17.12
C GLN A 173 -6.77 -24.08 15.67
N ILE A 174 -7.07 -22.80 15.44
CA ILE A 174 -6.99 -22.18 14.12
C ILE A 174 -6.01 -21.02 14.20
N GLY A 175 -5.25 -20.80 13.14
CA GLY A 175 -4.30 -19.70 13.13
C GLY A 175 -3.85 -19.28 11.76
N ILE A 176 -3.23 -18.12 11.74
CA ILE A 176 -2.59 -17.52 10.57
C ILE A 176 -1.16 -17.12 10.93
N ARG A 177 -0.25 -17.31 9.99
CA ARG A 177 1.14 -16.85 10.14
C ARG A 177 1.67 -16.35 8.81
N GLY A 178 2.69 -15.52 8.86
CA GLY A 178 3.35 -15.09 7.64
C GLY A 178 4.34 -13.96 7.87
N THR A 179 4.62 -13.26 6.78
CA THR A 179 5.51 -12.11 6.72
C THR A 179 4.81 -10.96 6.01
N LEU A 180 5.06 -9.74 6.47
CA LEU A 180 4.66 -8.51 5.80
C LEU A 180 5.93 -7.75 5.40
N PHE A 181 5.95 -7.26 4.17
CA PHE A 181 7.02 -6.42 3.61
C PHE A 181 8.43 -7.03 3.64
N GLY A 182 8.57 -8.33 3.85
CA GLY A 182 9.83 -9.06 3.96
C GLY A 182 10.41 -9.12 5.36
N ASP A 183 10.07 -8.15 6.22
CA ASP A 183 10.81 -7.90 7.46
C ASP A 183 9.97 -8.11 8.74
N TRP A 184 8.64 -8.17 8.61
CA TRP A 184 7.74 -8.29 9.74
C TRP A 184 7.06 -9.65 9.77
N ALA A 185 7.51 -10.54 10.66
CA ALA A 185 6.86 -11.82 10.87
C ALA A 185 5.69 -11.70 11.86
N TYR A 186 4.58 -12.37 11.55
CA TYR A 186 3.42 -12.46 12.45
C TYR A 186 2.95 -13.91 12.59
N ASN A 187 2.32 -14.18 13.73
CA ASN A 187 1.70 -15.46 14.03
C ASN A 187 0.58 -15.26 15.05
N MET A 188 -0.64 -15.56 14.64
CA MET A 188 -1.84 -15.49 15.47
C MET A 188 -2.48 -16.87 15.50
N ASN A 189 -2.72 -17.39 16.69
CA ASN A 189 -3.39 -18.65 16.91
C ASN A 189 -4.49 -18.42 17.95
N TYR A 190 -5.66 -19.00 17.70
CA TYR A 190 -6.74 -19.09 18.66
C TYR A 190 -7.01 -20.57 18.96
N ASP A 191 -7.12 -20.92 20.23
CA ASP A 191 -7.42 -22.29 20.68
C ASP A 191 -8.83 -22.34 21.28
N PHE A 192 -9.69 -23.14 20.67
CA PHE A 192 -11.03 -23.46 21.16
C PHE A 192 -11.04 -24.70 22.08
N GLY A 193 -9.89 -25.37 22.25
CA GLY A 193 -9.75 -26.56 23.07
C GLY A 193 -9.52 -26.25 24.56
N GLY A 194 -9.64 -27.26 25.41
CA GLY A 194 -9.38 -27.14 26.85
C GLY A 194 -10.58 -26.71 27.71
N ALA A 195 -11.75 -26.46 27.11
CA ALA A 195 -13.01 -26.29 27.82
C ALA A 195 -13.63 -27.67 28.14
N ALA A 196 -12.99 -28.42 29.03
CA ALA A 196 -13.61 -29.58 29.67
C ALA A 196 -12.90 -29.85 31.00
N ASN A 197 -13.56 -29.44 32.09
CA ASN A 197 -13.61 -30.10 33.40
C ASN A 197 -14.95 -29.74 34.03
#